data_AF-G2PJK2-F1
#
_entry.id   AF-G2PJK2-F1
#
_cell.length_a   1.000
_cell.length_b   1.000
_cell.length_c   1.000
_cell.angle_alpha   90.00
_cell.angle_beta   90.00
_cell.angle_gamma   90.00
#
_symmetry.space_group_name_H-M   'P 1'
#
loop_
_entity.id
_entity.type
_entity.pdbx_description
1 polymer ?
#
loop_
_entity_poly.entity_id
_entity_poly.type
_entity_poly.pdbx_seq_one_letter_code
_entity_poly.pdbx_strand_id
1 'polypeptide(L)'
;MGVQRIALSILYIVLFVGNVFSQGGDGLENIFRLNFINPALEYEKKTGDYSVISGAAGIGYGGSYRELEIQGNGFVYIISPFVDIQYKLFYNRKKRVSKGKSILYNSGNYVSLRGITRFLPLTENVVRTDKTDFAIGPTWGLQRSFGKIHFLFDIGPQYYFDTKGNGGFFPIMVQINIGLNLSPK
;
A
#
# COMPACT_ATOMS: atom_id res chain seq x y z
N MET A 1 14.33 -15.36 31.15
CA MET A 1 12.86 -15.12 31.05
C MET A 1 12.43 -14.36 29.80
N GLY A 2 13.27 -13.51 29.18
CA GLY A 2 12.90 -12.73 27.98
C GLY A 2 12.84 -13.51 26.66
N VAL A 3 13.78 -14.43 26.43
CA VAL A 3 13.89 -15.18 25.15
C VAL A 3 12.70 -16.12 24.92
N GLN A 4 12.23 -16.81 25.97
CA GLN A 4 11.02 -17.65 25.89
C GLN A 4 9.77 -16.84 25.54
N ARG A 5 9.61 -15.64 26.11
CA ARG A 5 8.47 -14.76 25.81
C ARG A 5 8.50 -14.28 24.35
N ILE A 6 9.68 -13.92 23.84
CA ILE A 6 9.87 -13.52 22.43
C ILE A 6 9.55 -14.71 21.50
N ALA A 7 10.06 -15.91 21.79
CA ALA A 7 9.78 -17.10 21.00
C ALA A 7 8.27 -17.46 21.00
N LEU A 8 7.60 -17.33 22.15
CA LEU A 8 6.15 -17.49 22.27
C LEU A 8 5.39 -16.43 21.46
N SER A 9 5.79 -15.16 21.53
CA SER A 9 5.17 -14.09 20.72
C SER A 9 5.34 -14.32 19.23
N ILE A 10 6.53 -14.73 18.78
CA ILE A 10 6.80 -15.09 17.38
C ILE A 10 5.94 -16.31 16.98
N LEU A 11 5.85 -17.32 17.84
CA LEU A 11 5.01 -18.49 17.58
C LEU A 11 3.52 -18.13 17.49
N TYR A 12 3.01 -17.24 18.34
CA TYR A 12 1.63 -16.74 18.24
C TYR A 12 1.40 -15.96 16.94
N ILE A 13 2.35 -15.15 16.51
CA ILE A 13 2.29 -14.44 15.22
C ILE A 13 2.27 -15.45 14.07
N VAL A 14 3.15 -16.46 14.09
CA VAL A 14 3.22 -17.52 13.06
C VAL A 14 1.93 -18.36 13.02
N LEU A 15 1.36 -18.73 14.17
CA LEU A 15 0.11 -19.48 14.25
C LEU A 15 -1.10 -18.64 13.80
N PHE A 16 -1.12 -17.35 14.13
CA PHE A 16 -2.15 -16.43 13.66
C PHE A 16 -2.10 -16.27 12.14
N VAL A 17 -0.89 -16.10 11.59
CA VAL A 17 -0.61 -16.07 10.15
C VAL A 17 -1.09 -17.37 9.48
N GLY A 18 -0.75 -18.56 10.00
CA GLY A 18 -1.14 -19.84 9.41
C GLY A 18 -2.67 -20.03 9.23
N ASN A 19 -3.46 -19.58 10.20
CA ASN A 19 -4.93 -19.65 10.13
C ASN A 19 -5.52 -18.68 9.09
N VAL A 20 -4.86 -17.55 8.86
CA VAL A 20 -5.25 -16.51 7.91
C VAL A 20 -5.02 -16.98 6.45
N PHE A 21 -4.01 -17.83 6.21
CA PHE A 21 -3.59 -18.29 4.88
C PHE A 21 -4.24 -19.60 4.36
N SER A 22 -5.04 -20.30 5.17
CA SER A 22 -5.69 -21.59 4.78
C SER A 22 -6.88 -21.44 3.79
N GLN A 23 -7.19 -20.22 3.32
CA GLN A 23 -8.48 -19.90 2.70
C GLN A 23 -8.47 -19.81 1.16
N GLY A 24 -8.29 -20.89 0.40
CA GLY A 24 -8.36 -20.99 -1.10
C GLY A 24 -8.69 -19.69 -1.85
N GLY A 25 -7.71 -19.11 -2.54
CA GLY A 25 -7.82 -17.81 -3.17
C GLY A 25 -8.47 -17.89 -4.55
N ASP A 26 -9.79 -18.00 -4.57
CA ASP A 26 -10.50 -18.24 -5.83
C ASP A 26 -10.92 -16.93 -6.53
N GLY A 27 -10.69 -16.83 -7.84
CA GLY A 27 -11.14 -15.70 -8.66
C GLY A 27 -10.41 -14.36 -8.44
N LEU A 28 -9.10 -14.36 -8.13
CA LEU A 28 -8.27 -13.17 -8.38
C LEU A 28 -8.03 -12.99 -9.88
N GLU A 29 -7.89 -11.76 -10.34
CA GLU A 29 -7.75 -11.41 -11.75
C GLU A 29 -6.75 -10.28 -11.98
N ASN A 30 -6.38 -10.05 -13.24
CA ASN A 30 -5.58 -8.90 -13.64
C ASN A 30 -6.49 -7.68 -13.82
N ILE A 31 -6.12 -6.53 -13.24
CA ILE A 31 -6.96 -5.34 -13.21
C ILE A 31 -6.16 -4.10 -13.59
N PHE A 32 -6.66 -3.35 -14.57
CA PHE A 32 -6.23 -1.98 -14.82
C PHE A 32 -7.15 -1.00 -14.10
N ARG A 33 -6.57 0.02 -13.46
CA ARG A 33 -7.31 1.06 -12.74
C ARG A 33 -6.81 2.45 -13.06
N LEU A 34 -7.73 3.41 -12.97
CA LEU A 34 -7.44 4.82 -12.91
C LEU A 34 -7.77 5.32 -11.50
N ASN A 35 -6.79 5.87 -10.78
CA ASN A 35 -6.96 6.45 -9.45
C ASN A 35 -7.14 7.97 -9.53
N PHE A 36 -7.89 8.56 -8.59
CA PHE A 36 -8.29 9.97 -8.64
C PHE A 36 -7.72 10.84 -7.51
N ILE A 37 -7.56 10.30 -6.29
CA ILE A 37 -7.02 11.08 -5.15
C ILE A 37 -5.55 11.41 -5.40
N ASN A 38 -4.77 10.39 -5.76
CA ASN A 38 -3.45 10.55 -6.36
C ASN A 38 -3.58 10.08 -7.81
N PRO A 39 -3.82 11.00 -8.77
CA PRO A 39 -4.03 10.67 -10.17
C PRO A 39 -2.95 9.74 -10.71
N ALA A 40 -3.34 8.50 -11.01
CA ALA A 40 -2.39 7.46 -11.39
C ALA A 40 -3.05 6.38 -12.22
N LEU A 41 -2.25 5.77 -13.09
CA LEU A 41 -2.57 4.49 -13.71
C LEU A 41 -2.02 3.38 -12.83
N GLU A 42 -2.83 2.37 -12.56
CA GLU A 42 -2.45 1.20 -11.77
C GLU A 42 -2.73 -0.07 -12.56
N TYR A 43 -1.82 -1.03 -12.46
CA TYR A 43 -2.02 -2.39 -12.92
C TYR A 43 -1.76 -3.38 -11.78
N GLU A 44 -2.79 -4.18 -11.47
CA GLU A 44 -2.73 -5.26 -10.50
C GLU A 44 -2.73 -6.61 -11.23
N LYS A 45 -1.64 -7.36 -11.09
CA LYS A 45 -1.42 -8.65 -11.74
C LYS A 45 -1.57 -9.78 -10.73
N LYS A 46 -2.38 -10.79 -11.04
CA LYS A 46 -2.44 -12.06 -10.28
C LYS A 46 -1.07 -12.73 -10.31
N THR A 47 -0.57 -13.11 -9.13
CA THR A 47 0.70 -13.87 -8.98
C THR A 47 0.49 -15.24 -8.34
N GLY A 48 -0.68 -15.48 -7.76
CA GLY A 48 -1.09 -16.76 -7.18
C GLY A 48 -2.57 -16.71 -6.81
N ASP A 49 -3.07 -17.73 -6.15
CA ASP A 49 -4.48 -17.79 -5.78
C ASP A 49 -4.85 -16.68 -4.78
N TYR A 50 -3.91 -16.30 -3.91
CA TYR A 50 -4.14 -15.34 -2.85
C TYR A 50 -3.32 -14.07 -3.01
N SER A 51 -2.51 -13.98 -4.05
CA SER A 51 -1.52 -12.94 -4.18
C SER A 51 -1.63 -12.20 -5.49
N VAL A 52 -1.42 -10.89 -5.40
CA VAL A 52 -1.25 -10.01 -6.55
C VAL A 52 -0.04 -9.12 -6.34
N ILE A 53 0.54 -8.66 -7.44
CA ILE A 53 1.45 -7.52 -7.43
C ILE A 53 0.74 -6.35 -8.11
N SER A 54 0.70 -5.19 -7.45
CA SER A 54 0.16 -3.95 -8.00
C SER A 54 1.30 -2.97 -8.23
N GLY A 55 1.27 -2.29 -9.37
CA GLY A 55 2.16 -1.17 -9.69
C GLY A 55 1.34 0.02 -10.15
N ALA A 56 1.61 1.20 -9.59
CA ALA A 56 0.97 2.45 -9.96
C ALA A 56 2.01 3.54 -10.25
N ALA A 57 1.74 4.38 -11.24
CA ALA A 57 2.55 5.55 -11.56
C ALA A 57 1.63 6.75 -11.84
N GLY A 58 2.01 7.92 -11.33
CA GLY A 58 1.16 9.09 -11.40
C GLY A 58 1.76 10.32 -10.73
N ILE A 59 0.90 11.31 -10.46
CA ILE A 59 1.25 12.50 -9.68
C ILE A 59 0.54 12.40 -8.34
N GLY A 60 1.29 12.57 -7.26
CA GLY A 60 0.78 12.41 -5.89
C GLY A 60 1.04 13.65 -5.06
N TYR A 61 0.17 13.85 -4.07
CA TYR A 61 0.33 14.85 -3.04
C TYR A 61 0.80 14.18 -1.73
N GLY A 62 1.77 14.78 -1.04
CA GLY A 62 2.22 14.28 0.26
C GLY A 62 2.97 15.32 1.09
N GLY A 63 3.17 15.02 2.37
CA GLY A 63 4.03 15.81 3.26
C GLY A 63 5.51 15.44 3.11
N SER A 64 6.37 16.19 3.80
CA SER A 64 7.78 15.84 3.95
C SER A 64 7.96 14.81 5.07
N TYR A 65 9.07 14.07 5.01
CA TYR A 65 9.54 13.30 6.14
C TYR A 65 10.50 14.15 6.95
N ARG A 66 10.38 14.11 8.28
CA ARG A 66 11.16 14.96 9.19
C ARG A 66 12.67 14.82 8.97
N GLU A 67 13.18 13.61 8.80
CA GLU A 67 14.61 13.37 8.59
C GLU A 67 15.07 13.68 7.14
N LEU A 68 14.15 14.00 6.22
CA LEU A 68 14.45 14.47 4.86
C LEU A 68 14.17 15.97 4.67
N GLU A 69 13.79 16.67 5.74
CA GLU A 69 13.43 18.10 5.75
C GLU A 69 14.57 18.93 6.34
N ILE A 70 15.03 19.92 5.57
CA ILE A 70 16.00 20.93 6.04
C ILE A 70 15.26 22.13 6.62
N GLN A 71 14.22 22.59 5.92
CA GLN A 71 13.43 23.74 6.33
C GLN A 71 12.02 23.65 5.76
N GLY A 72 11.02 23.72 6.64
CA GLY A 72 9.60 23.84 6.31
C GLY A 72 8.90 24.65 7.39
N ASN A 73 7.87 25.40 7.00
CA ASN A 73 7.06 26.21 7.92
C ASN A 73 5.58 25.92 7.67
N GLY A 74 4.82 25.75 8.75
CA GLY A 74 3.37 25.54 8.68
C GLY A 74 3.00 24.21 8.02
N PHE A 75 1.99 24.24 7.15
CA PHE A 75 1.52 23.06 6.44
C PHE A 75 2.46 22.72 5.27
N VAL A 76 3.20 21.62 5.38
CA VAL A 76 4.15 21.17 4.35
C VAL A 76 3.44 20.33 3.28
N TYR A 77 3.70 20.65 2.01
CA TYR A 77 3.25 19.89 0.85
C TYR A 77 4.35 19.67 -0.18
N ILE A 78 4.22 18.55 -0.88
CA ILE A 78 5.03 18.13 -2.02
C ILE A 78 4.06 17.52 -3.03
N ILE A 79 4.04 18.05 -4.26
CA ILE A 79 3.34 17.46 -5.39
C ILE A 79 4.41 16.95 -6.34
N SER A 80 4.47 15.64 -6.54
CA SER A 80 5.56 14.99 -7.27
C SER A 80 5.06 13.80 -8.09
N PRO A 81 5.74 13.47 -9.20
CA PRO A 81 5.61 12.16 -9.81
C PRO A 81 6.01 11.07 -8.83
N PHE A 82 5.31 9.94 -8.87
CA PHE A 82 5.60 8.79 -8.02
C PHE A 82 5.48 7.47 -8.77
N VAL A 83 6.12 6.45 -8.21
CA VAL A 83 5.87 5.03 -8.51
C VAL A 83 5.60 4.31 -7.20
N ASP A 84 4.52 3.53 -7.13
CA ASP A 84 4.07 2.74 -5.98
C ASP A 84 3.95 1.27 -6.40
N ILE A 85 4.59 0.37 -5.66
CA ILE A 85 4.57 -1.07 -5.89
C ILE A 85 4.13 -1.77 -4.61
N GLN A 86 3.16 -2.68 -4.73
CA GLN A 86 2.62 -3.43 -3.61
C GLN A 86 2.48 -4.91 -3.95
N TYR A 87 3.08 -5.77 -3.14
CA TYR A 87 2.77 -7.20 -3.15
C TYR A 87 1.70 -7.47 -2.10
N LYS A 88 0.48 -7.84 -2.52
CA LYS A 88 -0.69 -8.00 -1.64
C LYS A 88 -1.04 -9.48 -1.48
N LEU A 89 -1.31 -9.88 -0.24
CA LEU A 89 -1.73 -11.21 0.18
C LEU A 89 -3.13 -11.17 0.79
N PHE A 90 -4.12 -11.66 0.05
CA PHE A 90 -5.53 -11.67 0.44
C PHE A 90 -5.87 -12.80 1.38
N TYR A 91 -6.54 -12.47 2.48
CA TYR A 91 -6.78 -13.45 3.55
C TYR A 91 -8.24 -13.66 3.96
N ASN A 92 -9.19 -12.90 3.41
CA ASN A 92 -10.59 -12.98 3.84
C ASN A 92 -11.59 -13.28 2.73
N ARG A 93 -11.13 -13.62 1.52
CA ARG A 93 -12.01 -13.72 0.34
C ARG A 93 -13.01 -14.87 0.46
N LYS A 94 -12.62 -16.05 0.95
CA LYS A 94 -13.57 -17.13 1.25
C LYS A 94 -14.65 -16.71 2.24
N LYS A 95 -14.25 -16.09 3.35
CA LYS A 95 -15.19 -15.54 4.36
C LYS A 95 -16.13 -14.48 3.78
N ARG A 96 -15.75 -13.79 2.71
CA ARG A 96 -16.63 -12.85 2.00
C ARG A 96 -17.66 -13.60 1.15
N VAL A 97 -17.22 -14.57 0.36
CA VAL A 97 -18.09 -15.41 -0.48
C VAL A 97 -19.14 -16.12 0.37
N SER A 98 -18.75 -16.73 1.49
CA SER A 98 -19.69 -17.42 2.39
C SER A 98 -20.73 -16.51 3.04
N LYS A 99 -20.49 -15.18 3.03
CA LYS A 99 -21.41 -14.16 3.51
C LYS A 99 -22.13 -13.42 2.38
N GLY A 100 -22.08 -13.94 1.15
CA GLY A 100 -22.67 -13.31 -0.03
C GLY A 100 -22.05 -11.96 -0.40
N LYS A 101 -20.84 -11.65 0.10
CA LYS A 101 -20.16 -10.37 -0.18
C LYS A 101 -19.35 -10.48 -1.46
N SER A 102 -19.43 -9.44 -2.30
CA SER A 102 -18.69 -9.36 -3.56
C SER A 102 -17.17 -9.53 -3.39
N ILE A 103 -16.57 -10.30 -4.30
CA ILE A 103 -15.12 -10.45 -4.46
C ILE A 103 -14.63 -9.93 -5.83
N LEU A 104 -15.51 -9.24 -6.56
CA LEU A 104 -15.22 -8.63 -7.86
C LEU A 104 -14.10 -7.59 -7.73
N TYR A 105 -13.29 -7.46 -8.79
CA TYR A 105 -12.19 -6.51 -8.90
C TYR A 105 -11.19 -6.67 -7.75
N ASN A 106 -10.91 -7.94 -7.44
CA ASN A 106 -10.07 -8.36 -6.31
C ASN A 106 -10.52 -7.76 -4.96
N SER A 107 -11.83 -7.57 -4.74
CA SER A 107 -12.35 -7.08 -3.47
C SER A 107 -12.00 -8.03 -2.32
N GLY A 108 -11.31 -7.52 -1.31
CA GLY A 108 -10.82 -8.30 -0.18
C GLY A 108 -10.01 -7.48 0.81
N ASN A 109 -9.62 -8.11 1.92
CA ASN A 109 -8.62 -7.58 2.83
C ASN A 109 -7.31 -8.29 2.56
N TYR A 110 -6.22 -7.55 2.72
CA TYR A 110 -4.88 -8.03 2.45
C TYR A 110 -3.90 -7.53 3.49
N VAL A 111 -2.78 -8.24 3.59
CA VAL A 111 -1.52 -7.70 4.09
C VAL A 111 -0.60 -7.49 2.89
N SER A 112 0.28 -6.52 2.94
CA SER A 112 1.18 -6.22 1.83
C SER A 112 2.55 -5.78 2.27
N LEU A 113 3.52 -5.89 1.36
CA LEU A 113 4.75 -5.12 1.38
C LEU A 113 4.62 -4.04 0.31
N ARG A 114 4.70 -2.77 0.72
CA ARG A 114 4.56 -1.59 -0.14
C ARG A 114 5.89 -0.87 -0.24
N GLY A 115 6.27 -0.50 -1.46
CA GLY A 115 7.37 0.42 -1.74
C GLY A 115 6.87 1.58 -2.60
N ILE A 116 7.20 2.81 -2.22
CA ILE A 116 6.89 4.00 -3.00
C ILE A 116 8.14 4.84 -3.18
N THR A 117 8.29 5.45 -4.34
CA THR A 117 9.30 6.47 -4.62
C THR A 117 8.63 7.73 -5.14
N ARG A 118 9.14 8.88 -4.73
CA ARG A 118 8.79 10.20 -5.28
C ARG A 118 10.00 10.76 -5.99
N PHE A 119 9.77 11.38 -7.14
CA PHE A 119 10.80 12.01 -7.97
C PHE A 119 10.75 13.53 -7.83
N LEU A 120 11.52 14.22 -8.69
CA LEU A 120 11.56 15.68 -8.76
C LEU A 120 10.15 16.30 -8.67
N PRO A 121 9.88 17.11 -7.63
CA PRO A 121 8.56 17.68 -7.42
C PRO A 121 8.21 18.71 -8.49
N LEU A 122 6.92 18.75 -8.85
CA LEU A 122 6.35 19.80 -9.69
C LEU A 122 6.18 21.09 -8.88
N THR A 123 5.83 20.97 -7.61
CA THR A 123 5.76 22.08 -6.65
C THR A 123 5.89 21.55 -5.23
N GLU A 124 6.50 22.34 -4.35
CA GLU A 124 6.65 22.06 -2.93
C GLU A 124 6.88 23.37 -2.17
N ASN A 125 6.63 23.38 -0.86
CA ASN A 125 6.93 24.51 0.03
C ASN A 125 7.95 24.15 1.12
N VAL A 126 8.80 23.16 0.84
CA VAL A 126 9.78 22.62 1.78
C VAL A 126 11.14 22.47 1.12
N VAL A 127 12.19 22.79 1.86
CA VAL A 127 13.57 22.51 1.47
C VAL A 127 13.91 21.11 1.95
N ARG A 128 14.19 20.22 1.01
CA ARG A 128 14.50 18.81 1.27
C ARG A 128 15.99 18.51 1.07
N THR A 129 16.46 17.48 1.77
CA THR A 129 17.81 16.93 1.62
C THR A 129 18.08 16.45 0.20
N ASP A 130 17.12 15.77 -0.43
CA ASP A 130 17.11 15.39 -1.84
C ASP A 130 15.68 15.49 -2.42
N LYS A 131 15.56 15.63 -3.74
CA LYS A 131 14.28 15.66 -4.47
C LYS A 131 13.73 14.26 -4.76
N THR A 132 14.54 13.22 -4.58
CA THR A 132 14.12 11.83 -4.69
C THR A 132 14.11 11.18 -3.31
N ASP A 133 12.97 10.59 -2.94
CA ASP A 133 12.84 9.82 -1.71
C ASP A 133 12.07 8.52 -1.94
N PHE A 134 12.32 7.57 -1.05
CA PHE A 134 11.75 6.24 -1.05
C PHE A 134 11.10 5.97 0.31
N ALA A 135 10.06 5.15 0.31
CA ALA A 135 9.54 4.55 1.53
C ALA A 135 9.12 3.11 1.27
N ILE A 136 9.42 2.23 2.23
CA ILE A 136 9.08 0.81 2.17
C ILE A 136 8.55 0.33 3.52
N GLY A 137 7.52 -0.50 3.52
CA GLY A 137 6.99 -1.06 4.75
C GLY A 137 5.84 -2.03 4.56
N PRO A 138 5.55 -2.84 5.60
CA PRO A 138 4.37 -3.67 5.59
C PRO A 138 3.11 -2.81 5.76
N THR A 139 2.04 -3.14 5.04
CA THR A 139 0.74 -2.50 5.21
C THR A 139 -0.35 -3.54 5.43
N TRP A 140 -1.38 -3.13 6.17
CA TRP A 140 -2.62 -3.85 6.30
C TRP A 140 -3.71 -3.04 5.63
N GLY A 141 -4.45 -3.68 4.72
CA GLY A 141 -5.35 -2.95 3.85
C GLY A 141 -6.61 -3.72 3.47
N LEU A 142 -7.47 -2.98 2.80
CA LEU A 142 -8.68 -3.49 2.19
C LEU A 142 -8.95 -2.74 0.89
N GLN A 143 -9.46 -3.49 -0.09
CA GLN A 143 -10.00 -2.92 -1.31
C GLN A 143 -11.41 -3.43 -1.58
N ARG A 144 -12.26 -2.58 -2.16
CA ARG A 144 -13.66 -2.83 -2.45
C ARG A 144 -14.02 -2.29 -3.83
N SER A 145 -15.01 -2.92 -4.44
CA SER A 145 -15.63 -2.45 -5.66
C SER A 145 -17.12 -2.18 -5.47
N PHE A 146 -17.58 -1.04 -5.97
CA PHE A 146 -19.00 -0.69 -6.09
C PHE A 146 -19.32 -0.49 -7.57
N GLY A 147 -19.79 -1.55 -8.24
CA GLY A 147 -19.72 -1.61 -9.70
C GLY A 147 -18.26 -1.52 -10.17
N LYS A 148 -17.98 -0.59 -11.08
CA LYS A 148 -16.60 -0.30 -11.54
C LYS A 148 -15.82 0.60 -10.58
N ILE A 149 -16.45 1.28 -9.63
CA ILE A 149 -15.76 2.18 -8.71
C ILE A 149 -14.86 1.35 -7.78
N HIS A 150 -13.59 1.73 -7.71
CA HIS A 150 -12.58 1.15 -6.84
C HIS A 150 -12.40 2.02 -5.58
N PHE A 151 -12.33 1.36 -4.43
CA PHE A 151 -11.93 1.96 -3.17
C PHE A 151 -10.81 1.12 -2.57
N LEU A 152 -9.77 1.78 -2.08
CA LEU A 152 -8.67 1.19 -1.34
C LEU A 152 -8.34 2.02 -0.12
N PHE A 153 -8.09 1.33 0.98
CA PHE A 153 -7.52 1.87 2.20
C PHE A 153 -6.41 0.93 2.67
N ASP A 154 -5.24 1.46 2.97
CA ASP A 154 -4.21 0.73 3.69
C ASP A 154 -3.51 1.61 4.73
N ILE A 155 -2.93 0.94 5.71
CA ILE A 155 -2.25 1.56 6.84
C ILE A 155 -1.07 0.70 7.25
N GLY A 156 0.05 1.32 7.62
CA GLY A 156 1.20 0.58 8.12
C GLY A 156 2.40 1.46 8.41
N PRO A 157 3.38 0.92 9.14
CA PRO A 157 4.66 1.59 9.32
C PRO A 157 5.47 1.56 8.03
N GLN A 158 6.35 2.54 7.86
CA GLN A 158 7.31 2.56 6.75
C GLN A 158 8.66 3.10 7.21
N TYR A 159 9.72 2.53 6.65
CA TYR A 159 11.05 3.13 6.67
C TYR A 159 11.21 3.97 5.40
N TYR A 160 11.63 5.21 5.55
CA TYR A 160 11.86 6.12 4.44
C TYR A 160 13.32 6.55 4.37
N PHE A 161 13.80 6.86 3.18
CA PHE A 161 15.18 7.26 2.93
C PHE A 161 15.32 8.07 1.64
N ASP A 162 16.41 8.82 1.52
CA ASP A 162 16.80 9.53 0.30
C ASP A 162 18.07 8.95 -0.33
N THR A 163 18.47 9.51 -1.46
CA THR A 163 19.69 9.15 -2.20
C THR A 163 20.98 9.62 -1.53
N LYS A 164 20.90 10.46 -0.49
CA LYS A 164 22.04 10.99 0.27
C LYS A 164 22.32 10.22 1.55
N GLY A 165 21.53 9.18 1.83
CA GLY A 165 21.69 8.32 3.01
C GLY A 165 20.98 8.82 4.25
N ASN A 166 20.15 9.88 4.14
CA ASN A 166 19.23 10.25 5.22
C ASN A 166 18.06 9.28 5.23
N GLY A 167 17.52 9.02 6.42
CA GLY A 167 16.36 8.14 6.55
C GLY A 167 15.82 8.10 7.96
N GLY A 168 14.65 7.50 8.09
CA GLY A 168 13.94 7.43 9.35
C GLY A 168 12.74 6.51 9.28
N PHE A 169 11.98 6.49 10.37
CA PHE A 169 10.82 5.64 10.51
C PHE A 169 9.56 6.49 10.64
N PHE A 170 8.54 6.14 9.86
CA PHE A 170 7.21 6.74 9.95
C PHE A 170 6.24 5.69 10.48
N PRO A 171 5.72 5.87 11.71
CA PRO A 171 5.01 4.80 12.42
C PRO A 171 3.67 4.45 11.80
N ILE A 172 3.00 5.44 11.19
CA ILE A 172 1.65 5.27 10.63
C ILE A 172 1.56 6.03 9.32
N MET A 173 1.81 5.34 8.21
CA MET A 173 1.42 5.77 6.87
C MET A 173 -0.02 5.33 6.61
N VAL A 174 -0.79 6.19 5.95
CA VAL A 174 -2.14 5.88 5.48
C VAL A 174 -2.20 6.17 3.99
N GLN A 175 -2.72 5.24 3.19
CA GLN A 175 -3.12 5.52 1.82
C GLN A 175 -4.62 5.29 1.65
N ILE A 176 -5.24 6.20 0.90
CA ILE A 176 -6.62 6.12 0.44
C ILE A 176 -6.59 6.33 -1.06
N ASN A 177 -7.23 5.45 -1.81
CA ASN A 177 -7.46 5.62 -3.24
C ASN A 177 -8.94 5.41 -3.56
N ILE A 178 -9.46 6.29 -4.39
CA ILE A 178 -10.73 6.13 -5.09
C ILE A 178 -10.41 6.15 -6.57
N GLY A 179 -10.98 5.22 -7.32
CA GLY A 179 -10.66 5.06 -8.74
C GLY A 179 -11.74 4.33 -9.52
N LEU A 180 -11.41 3.96 -10.75
CA LEU A 180 -12.25 3.21 -11.67
C LEU A 180 -11.50 1.96 -12.15
N ASN A 181 -12.12 0.79 -11.98
CA ASN A 181 -11.66 -0.45 -12.61
C ASN A 181 -12.02 -0.43 -14.10
N LEU A 182 -11.01 -0.53 -14.95
CA LEU A 182 -11.15 -0.48 -16.40
C LEU A 182 -11.38 -1.87 -17.01
N SER A 183 -11.04 -2.93 -16.28
CA SER A 183 -11.28 -4.31 -16.72
C SER A 183 -12.78 -4.60 -16.88
N PRO A 184 -13.18 -5.33 -17.94
CA PRO A 184 -14.55 -5.77 -18.11
C PRO A 184 -14.94 -6.79 -17.03
N LYS A 185 -16.24 -6.84 -16.71
CA LYS A 185 -16.87 -7.83 -15.84
C LYS A 185 -18.26 -8.17 -16.32
#